data_AF-A0A327ZUY5-F1
#
_entry.id   AF-A0A327ZUY5-F1
#
_cell.length_a   1.000
_cell.length_b   1.000
_cell.length_c   1.000
_cell.angle_alpha   90.00
_cell.angle_beta   90.00
_cell.angle_gamma   90.00
#
_symmetry.space_group_name_H-M   'P 1'
#
loop_
_entity.id
_entity.type
_entity.pdbx_description
1 polymer ?
#
loop_
_entity_poly.entity_id
_entity_poly.type
_entity_poly.pdbx_seq_one_letter_code
_entity_poly.pdbx_strand_id
1 'polypeptide(L)'
;MKKLLTCCLAMLLLFTLTIDANAALKKPSVPNLKNKTVVQAMKKGNYKLNGIKIGNTYGYVKQKWVKPSFKVTSLYQRYDFEYHYMTERGDNTILYFTGKRGDKPEQYRLRSISFAGIPQYFTVSDMNKYWGEGDLYYPQAGTINYIQGNTLLSFDVNGSIAYVAQLHPEDIKEILRKFAF
;
A
#
# COMPACT_ATOMS: atom_id res chain seq x y z
N MET A 1 38.32 -1.03 42.89
CA MET A 1 36.88 -1.34 42.72
C MET A 1 36.16 -0.50 41.65
N LYS A 2 36.67 0.66 41.20
CA LYS A 2 36.00 1.48 40.15
C LYS A 2 36.25 1.03 38.70
N LYS A 3 37.21 0.14 38.44
CA LYS A 3 37.54 -0.34 37.08
C LYS A 3 36.84 -1.64 36.68
N LEU A 4 36.21 -2.35 37.62
CA LEU A 4 35.43 -3.57 37.31
C LEU A 4 33.97 -3.26 36.94
N LEU A 5 33.37 -2.19 37.46
CA LEU A 5 31.99 -1.83 37.11
C LEU A 5 31.84 -1.32 35.67
N THR A 6 32.89 -0.78 35.06
CA THR A 6 32.82 -0.22 33.71
C THR A 6 32.79 -1.29 32.62
N CYS A 7 33.38 -2.47 32.86
CA CYS A 7 33.31 -3.59 31.90
C CYS A 7 31.92 -4.25 31.88
N CYS A 8 31.22 -4.34 33.01
CA CYS A 8 29.88 -4.93 33.05
C CYS A 8 28.83 -4.06 32.35
N LEU A 9 28.92 -2.73 32.43
CA LEU A 9 27.98 -1.84 31.72
C LEU A 9 28.18 -1.86 30.20
N ALA A 10 29.42 -1.96 29.72
CA ALA A 10 29.71 -2.06 28.28
C ALA A 10 29.23 -3.39 27.67
N MET A 11 29.27 -4.48 28.46
CA MET A 11 28.82 -5.81 28.00
C MET A 11 27.28 -5.94 27.99
N LEU A 12 26.57 -5.21 28.87
CA LEU A 12 25.10 -5.13 28.88
C LEU A 12 24.53 -4.28 27.72
N LEU A 13 25.28 -3.27 27.25
CA LEU A 13 24.89 -2.45 26.08
C LEU A 13 25.16 -3.13 24.73
N LEU A 14 25.99 -4.17 24.70
CA LEU A 14 26.27 -4.95 23.48
C LEU A 14 25.21 -6.04 23.21
N PHE A 15 24.31 -6.33 24.16
CA PHE A 15 23.31 -7.40 24.01
C PHE A 15 21.94 -6.95 23.46
N THR A 16 21.70 -5.66 23.22
CA THR A 16 20.41 -5.18 22.65
C THR A 16 20.46 -4.91 21.15
N LEU A 17 21.55 -5.27 20.47
CA LEU A 17 21.63 -5.30 19.01
C LEU A 17 21.56 -6.74 18.48
N THR A 18 20.72 -7.58 19.08
CA THR A 18 20.07 -8.63 18.28
C THR A 18 19.10 -7.92 17.36
N ILE A 19 19.61 -7.46 16.20
CA ILE A 19 18.80 -7.36 15.00
C ILE A 19 18.08 -8.71 14.93
N ASP A 20 16.75 -8.73 15.01
CA ASP A 20 15.95 -9.93 14.78
C ASP A 20 16.33 -10.49 13.40
N ALA A 21 17.37 -11.31 13.36
CA ALA A 21 18.01 -11.80 12.14
C ALA A 21 17.11 -12.80 11.39
N ASN A 22 15.91 -13.07 11.93
CA ASN A 22 14.91 -13.96 11.36
C ASN A 22 13.47 -13.44 11.52
N ALA A 23 13.26 -12.11 11.56
CA ALA A 23 11.90 -11.61 11.35
C ALA A 23 11.48 -12.02 9.92
N ALA A 24 10.68 -13.09 9.80
CA ALA A 24 10.27 -13.64 8.52
C ALA A 24 9.69 -12.53 7.65
N LEU A 25 10.16 -12.46 6.40
CA LEU A 25 9.68 -11.48 5.43
C LEU A 25 8.16 -11.59 5.32
N LYS A 26 7.49 -10.44 5.39
CA LYS A 26 6.02 -10.42 5.45
C LYS A 26 5.44 -10.66 4.05
N LYS A 27 4.35 -11.42 4.01
CA LYS A 27 3.49 -11.55 2.83
C LYS A 27 2.49 -10.38 2.78
N PRO A 28 2.02 -9.98 1.59
CA PRO A 28 0.90 -9.05 1.49
C PRO A 28 -0.36 -9.64 2.11
N SER A 29 -1.21 -8.78 2.67
CA SER A 29 -2.54 -9.13 3.15
C SER A 29 -3.55 -8.09 2.70
N VAL A 30 -4.73 -8.50 2.29
CA VAL A 30 -5.79 -7.57 1.93
C VAL A 30 -6.27 -6.78 3.15
N PRO A 31 -6.46 -5.45 3.07
CA PRO A 31 -7.03 -4.67 4.16
C PRO A 31 -8.45 -5.11 4.50
N ASN A 32 -8.80 -5.12 5.79
CA ASN A 32 -10.20 -5.30 6.21
C ASN A 32 -10.99 -4.00 5.95
N LEU A 33 -11.72 -3.96 4.84
CA LEU A 33 -12.50 -2.79 4.39
C LEU A 33 -13.72 -2.47 5.27
N LYS A 34 -14.06 -3.32 6.24
CA LYS A 34 -15.13 -3.09 7.23
C LYS A 34 -14.59 -2.63 8.60
N ASN A 35 -13.27 -2.68 8.81
CA ASN A 35 -12.65 -2.26 10.06
C ASN A 35 -12.45 -0.74 10.11
N LYS A 36 -13.08 -0.07 11.07
CA LYS A 36 -13.06 1.40 11.21
C LYS A 36 -11.63 1.99 11.25
N THR A 37 -10.70 1.36 11.95
CA THR A 37 -9.31 1.84 12.04
C THR A 37 -8.59 1.73 10.71
N VAL A 38 -8.77 0.61 9.99
CA VAL A 38 -8.22 0.41 8.65
C VAL A 38 -8.79 1.43 7.68
N VAL A 39 -10.11 1.58 7.63
CA VAL A 39 -10.81 2.55 6.76
C VAL A 39 -10.28 3.97 6.99
N GLN A 40 -10.20 4.41 8.25
CA GLN A 40 -9.71 5.75 8.57
C GLN A 40 -8.24 5.94 8.21
N ALA A 41 -7.39 4.93 8.41
CA ALA A 41 -6.01 4.99 7.99
C ALA A 41 -5.87 5.06 6.46
N MET A 42 -6.71 4.33 5.73
CA MET A 42 -6.73 4.35 4.26
C MET A 42 -7.17 5.71 3.74
N LYS A 43 -8.30 6.24 4.22
CA LYS A 43 -8.81 7.58 3.88
C LYS A 43 -7.79 8.69 4.12
N LYS A 44 -7.05 8.63 5.23
CA LYS A 44 -6.03 9.63 5.59
C LYS A 44 -4.68 9.44 4.90
N GLY A 45 -4.51 8.41 4.06
CA GLY A 45 -3.22 8.12 3.42
C GLY A 45 -2.16 7.53 4.36
N ASN A 46 -2.56 7.09 5.56
CA ASN A 46 -1.67 6.64 6.64
C ASN A 46 -1.67 5.13 6.87
N TYR A 47 -2.39 4.38 6.03
CA TYR A 47 -2.41 2.93 6.08
C TYR A 47 -1.01 2.35 5.92
N LYS A 48 -0.71 1.35 6.76
CA LYS A 48 0.57 0.63 6.75
C LYS A 48 0.28 -0.82 6.44
N LEU A 49 0.69 -1.27 5.26
CA LEU A 49 0.59 -2.66 4.89
C LEU A 49 1.82 -3.41 5.40
N ASN A 50 1.67 -4.10 6.53
CA ASN A 50 2.75 -4.89 7.13
C ASN A 50 4.06 -4.10 7.33
N GLY A 51 3.94 -2.81 7.69
CA GLY A 51 5.07 -1.91 7.96
C GLY A 51 5.57 -1.11 6.76
N ILE A 52 4.98 -1.30 5.57
CA ILE A 52 5.21 -0.47 4.38
C ILE A 52 4.08 0.56 4.25
N LYS A 53 4.42 1.78 3.84
CA LYS A 53 3.47 2.86 3.54
C LYS A 53 3.90 3.67 2.33
N ILE A 54 2.96 4.44 1.79
CA ILE A 54 3.22 5.45 0.74
C ILE A 54 4.44 6.31 1.13
N GLY A 55 5.32 6.53 0.16
CA GLY A 55 6.57 7.27 0.30
C GLY A 55 7.78 6.45 0.74
N ASN A 56 7.61 5.21 1.21
CA ASN A 56 8.74 4.30 1.43
C ASN A 56 9.49 4.04 0.11
N THR A 57 10.81 3.88 0.19
CA THR A 57 11.64 3.62 -1.00
C THR A 57 11.54 2.16 -1.42
N TYR A 58 11.80 1.89 -2.69
CA TYR A 58 11.92 0.54 -3.22
C TYR A 58 12.96 -0.27 -2.44
N GLY A 59 14.11 0.33 -2.12
CA GLY A 59 15.14 -0.33 -1.31
C GLY A 59 14.63 -0.78 0.06
N TYR A 60 13.83 0.05 0.74
CA TYR A 60 13.20 -0.31 2.02
C TYR A 60 12.19 -1.46 1.86
N VAL A 61 11.34 -1.42 0.83
CA VAL A 61 10.35 -2.47 0.58
C VAL A 61 11.01 -3.81 0.32
N LYS A 62 12.08 -3.84 -0.50
CA LYS A 62 12.83 -5.06 -0.83
C LYS A 62 13.43 -5.74 0.40
N GLN A 63 13.79 -4.98 1.44
CA GLN A 63 14.32 -5.50 2.69
C GLN A 63 13.23 -6.03 3.64
N LYS A 64 12.01 -5.49 3.56
CA LYS A 64 10.91 -5.83 4.48
C LYS A 64 10.06 -7.00 4.01
N TRP A 65 9.94 -7.18 2.71
CA TRP A 65 8.98 -8.08 2.10
C TRP A 65 9.64 -9.17 1.27
N VAL A 66 8.89 -10.24 1.04
CA VAL A 66 9.28 -11.30 0.12
C VAL A 66 9.53 -10.75 -1.29
N LYS A 67 10.22 -11.53 -2.12
CA LYS A 67 10.38 -11.19 -3.55
C LYS A 67 8.98 -11.15 -4.21
N PRO A 68 8.69 -10.17 -5.09
CA PRO A 68 7.44 -10.17 -5.85
C PRO A 68 7.37 -11.40 -6.75
N SER A 69 6.14 -11.79 -7.12
CA SER A 69 5.88 -12.79 -8.16
C SER A 69 6.51 -12.36 -9.48
N PHE A 70 6.36 -11.08 -9.84
CA PHE A 70 7.03 -10.46 -10.99
C PHE A 70 7.10 -8.93 -10.87
N LYS A 71 7.96 -8.34 -11.70
CA LYS A 71 8.14 -6.90 -11.89
C LYS A 71 7.77 -6.55 -13.33
N VAL A 72 7.01 -5.47 -13.51
CA VAL A 72 6.73 -4.89 -14.83
C VAL A 72 7.08 -3.40 -14.85
N THR A 73 7.53 -2.90 -16.00
CA THR A 73 7.52 -1.46 -16.28
C THR A 73 6.05 -1.04 -16.43
N SER A 74 5.65 0.09 -15.84
CA SER A 74 4.23 0.47 -15.87
C SER A 74 3.77 0.75 -17.29
N LEU A 75 2.74 0.03 -17.73
CA LEU A 75 2.25 0.08 -19.11
C LEU A 75 1.71 1.46 -19.50
N TYR A 76 1.12 2.18 -18.54
CA TYR A 76 0.50 3.49 -18.77
C TYR A 76 1.38 4.67 -18.36
N GLN A 77 2.65 4.42 -18.01
CA GLN A 77 3.66 5.42 -17.60
C GLN A 77 3.23 6.37 -16.47
N ARG A 78 2.12 6.09 -15.78
CA ARG A 78 1.71 6.81 -14.57
C ARG A 78 2.70 6.56 -13.42
N TYR A 79 3.32 5.39 -13.45
CA TYR A 79 4.38 4.98 -12.55
C TYR A 79 5.59 4.51 -13.35
N ASP A 80 6.75 4.34 -12.73
CA ASP A 80 7.91 3.81 -13.42
C ASP A 80 7.86 2.28 -13.50
N PHE A 81 7.52 1.62 -12.39
CA PHE A 81 7.40 0.17 -12.35
C PHE A 81 6.44 -0.33 -11.25
N GLU A 82 6.05 -1.59 -11.38
CA GLU A 82 5.05 -2.24 -10.53
C GLU A 82 5.58 -3.58 -10.01
N TYR A 83 5.34 -3.87 -8.73
CA TYR A 83 5.63 -5.15 -8.10
C TYR A 83 4.34 -5.86 -7.80
N HIS A 84 4.19 -7.06 -8.36
CA HIS A 84 3.00 -7.88 -8.20
C HIS A 84 3.28 -9.01 -7.22
N TYR A 85 2.35 -9.18 -6.29
CA TYR A 85 2.38 -10.25 -5.30
C TYR A 85 1.08 -11.03 -5.42
N MET A 86 1.13 -12.07 -6.24
CA MET A 86 -0.02 -12.93 -6.53
C MET A 86 -0.12 -14.08 -5.53
N THR A 87 -1.33 -14.37 -5.09
CA THR A 87 -1.66 -15.60 -4.37
C THR A 87 -2.09 -16.69 -5.36
N GLU A 88 -2.09 -17.94 -4.91
CA GLU A 88 -2.61 -19.07 -5.70
C GLU A 88 -4.11 -18.91 -6.06
N ARG A 89 -4.85 -18.12 -5.26
CA ARG A 89 -6.27 -17.82 -5.48
C ARG A 89 -6.47 -16.70 -6.52
N GLY A 90 -5.40 -16.10 -7.01
CA GLY A 90 -5.46 -14.98 -7.96
C GLY A 90 -5.60 -13.60 -7.31
N ASP A 91 -5.59 -13.50 -5.97
CA ASP A 91 -5.49 -12.18 -5.32
C ASP A 91 -4.15 -11.56 -5.69
N ASN A 92 -4.12 -10.25 -5.91
CA ASN A 92 -2.89 -9.56 -6.31
C ASN A 92 -2.74 -8.26 -5.52
N THR A 93 -1.67 -8.16 -4.74
CA THR A 93 -1.22 -6.88 -4.19
C THR A 93 -0.19 -6.27 -5.12
N ILE A 94 -0.45 -5.05 -5.59
CA ILE A 94 0.39 -4.34 -6.53
C ILE A 94 0.97 -3.10 -5.86
N LEU A 95 2.29 -2.97 -5.89
CA LEU A 95 3.02 -1.81 -5.40
C LEU A 95 3.55 -1.00 -6.58
N TYR A 96 3.19 0.27 -6.65
CA TYR A 96 3.57 1.16 -7.74
C TYR A 96 4.65 2.14 -7.30
N PHE A 97 5.77 2.20 -8.01
CA PHE A 97 6.90 3.03 -7.66
C PHE A 97 7.18 4.08 -8.73
N THR A 98 7.55 5.28 -8.28
CA THR A 98 7.98 6.38 -9.15
C THR A 98 9.25 7.00 -8.62
N GLY A 99 10.20 7.26 -9.52
CA GLY A 99 11.44 7.97 -9.27
C GLY A 99 11.39 9.42 -9.77
N LYS A 100 12.42 10.17 -9.45
CA LYS A 100 12.71 11.46 -10.06
C LYS A 100 13.93 11.34 -10.97
N ARG A 101 14.11 12.30 -11.88
CA ARG A 101 15.31 12.37 -12.73
C ARG A 101 16.57 12.35 -11.85
N GLY A 102 17.44 11.38 -12.14
CA GLY A 102 18.70 11.18 -11.41
C GLY A 102 18.61 10.22 -10.22
N ASP A 103 17.42 9.76 -9.83
CA ASP A 103 17.28 8.73 -8.81
C ASP A 103 17.82 7.38 -9.31
N LYS A 104 18.49 6.64 -8.43
CA LYS A 104 18.71 5.21 -8.61
C LYS A 104 17.41 4.46 -8.32
N PRO A 105 17.17 3.28 -8.94
CA PRO A 105 15.95 2.51 -8.71
C PRO A 105 15.59 2.31 -7.23
N GLU A 106 16.58 2.04 -6.37
CA GLU A 106 16.40 1.83 -4.93
C GLU A 106 15.81 3.04 -4.19
N GLN A 107 15.92 4.24 -4.77
CA GLN A 107 15.42 5.50 -4.23
C GLN A 107 13.98 5.79 -4.67
N TYR A 108 13.45 5.06 -5.66
CA TYR A 108 12.09 5.26 -6.17
C TYR A 108 11.11 5.03 -5.03
N ARG A 109 10.05 5.85 -4.96
CA ARG A 109 9.14 5.85 -3.82
C ARG A 109 7.82 5.21 -4.17
N LEU A 110 7.27 4.48 -3.21
CA LEU A 110 5.95 3.87 -3.30
C LEU A 110 4.89 4.97 -3.41
N ARG A 111 4.15 4.94 -4.50
CA ARG A 111 3.12 5.92 -4.86
C ARG A 111 1.71 5.39 -4.64
N SER A 112 1.52 4.10 -4.86
CA SER A 112 0.23 3.46 -4.70
C SER A 112 0.40 2.03 -4.20
N ILE A 113 -0.57 1.58 -3.41
CA ILE A 113 -0.75 0.20 -3.00
C ILE A 113 -2.15 -0.19 -3.46
N SER A 114 -2.23 -1.09 -4.44
CA SER A 114 -3.48 -1.63 -4.95
C SER A 114 -3.67 -3.09 -4.55
N PHE A 115 -4.91 -3.48 -4.37
CA PHE A 115 -5.33 -4.83 -4.08
C PHE A 115 -6.42 -5.20 -5.09
N ALA A 116 -6.11 -6.16 -5.95
CA ALA A 116 -7.03 -6.73 -6.93
C ALA A 116 -7.34 -8.19 -6.59
N GLY A 117 -8.47 -8.69 -7.09
CA GLY A 117 -8.89 -10.08 -6.82
C GLY A 117 -9.31 -10.33 -5.37
N ILE A 118 -9.54 -9.28 -4.57
CA ILE A 118 -9.99 -9.37 -3.17
C ILE A 118 -11.29 -10.18 -3.08
N PRO A 119 -11.51 -11.00 -2.02
CA PRO A 119 -12.77 -11.72 -1.81
C PRO A 119 -14.01 -10.84 -2.08
N GLN A 120 -14.83 -11.32 -3.02
CA GLN A 120 -15.92 -10.64 -3.73
C GLN A 120 -17.15 -10.23 -2.87
N TYR A 121 -16.98 -10.06 -1.56
CA TYR A 121 -18.09 -9.82 -0.63
C TYR A 121 -18.16 -8.40 -0.09
N PHE A 122 -17.43 -7.46 -0.69
CA PHE A 122 -17.55 -6.04 -0.39
C PHE A 122 -18.32 -5.34 -1.52
N THR A 123 -19.48 -4.82 -1.18
CA THR A 123 -20.42 -4.20 -2.14
C THR A 123 -20.46 -2.68 -2.00
N VAL A 124 -21.14 -2.00 -2.92
CA VAL A 124 -21.45 -0.56 -2.77
C VAL A 124 -22.26 -0.29 -1.49
N SER A 125 -23.15 -1.21 -1.08
CA SER A 125 -23.88 -1.09 0.19
C SER A 125 -22.94 -1.14 1.40
N ASP A 126 -21.97 -2.04 1.40
CA ASP A 126 -20.92 -2.07 2.43
C ASP A 126 -20.08 -0.78 2.42
N MET A 127 -19.73 -0.26 1.24
CA MET A 127 -19.03 1.03 1.14
C MET A 127 -19.82 2.14 1.83
N ASN A 128 -21.10 2.30 1.50
CA ASN A 128 -21.94 3.32 2.12
C ASN A 128 -22.01 3.16 3.65
N LYS A 129 -22.07 1.91 4.13
CA LYS A 129 -22.12 1.61 5.57
C LYS A 129 -20.81 1.88 6.32
N TYR A 130 -19.66 1.48 5.77
CA TYR A 130 -18.37 1.49 6.48
C TYR A 130 -17.48 2.68 6.11
N TRP A 131 -17.64 3.21 4.90
CA TRP A 131 -16.88 4.34 4.38
C TRP A 131 -17.72 5.62 4.32
N GLY A 132 -19.03 5.53 4.15
CA GLY A 132 -19.90 6.69 3.96
C GLY A 132 -19.91 7.17 2.50
N GLU A 133 -20.43 8.38 2.28
CA GLU A 133 -20.50 9.00 0.95
C GLU A 133 -19.10 9.31 0.39
N GLY A 134 -18.92 9.16 -0.92
CA GLY A 134 -17.66 9.42 -1.61
C GLY A 134 -17.42 10.91 -1.83
N ASP A 135 -16.16 11.33 -1.76
CA ASP A 135 -15.75 12.69 -2.12
C ASP A 135 -15.92 12.96 -3.62
N LEU A 136 -15.79 11.89 -4.42
CA LEU A 136 -16.01 11.91 -5.87
C LEU A 136 -16.47 10.53 -6.33
N TYR A 137 -17.38 10.53 -7.32
CA TYR A 137 -17.84 9.37 -8.06
C TYR A 137 -17.56 9.55 -9.56
N TYR A 138 -17.04 8.51 -10.23
CA TYR A 138 -16.94 8.52 -11.70
C TYR A 138 -16.92 7.11 -12.32
N PRO A 139 -17.68 6.86 -13.39
CA PRO A 139 -17.59 5.63 -14.16
C PRO A 139 -16.38 5.65 -15.11
N GLN A 140 -15.66 4.52 -15.23
CA GLN A 140 -14.55 4.38 -16.17
C GLN A 140 -14.30 2.90 -16.52
N ALA A 141 -14.18 2.59 -17.82
CA ALA A 141 -13.73 1.28 -18.31
C ALA A 141 -14.49 0.08 -17.70
N GLY A 142 -15.82 0.16 -17.62
CA GLY A 142 -16.66 -0.92 -17.06
C GLY A 142 -16.59 -1.02 -15.53
N THR A 143 -16.04 -0.02 -14.86
CA THR A 143 -16.03 0.09 -13.39
C THR A 143 -16.68 1.39 -12.93
N ILE A 144 -17.14 1.38 -11.69
CA ILE A 144 -17.64 2.54 -10.96
C ILE A 144 -16.63 2.87 -9.87
N ASN A 145 -16.07 4.07 -9.91
CA ASN A 145 -14.99 4.49 -9.02
C ASN A 145 -15.49 5.50 -7.99
N TYR A 146 -15.06 5.30 -6.75
CA TYR A 146 -15.32 6.19 -5.62
C TYR A 146 -14.00 6.62 -4.99
N ILE A 147 -13.80 7.93 -4.87
CA ILE A 147 -12.70 8.50 -4.09
C ILE A 147 -13.18 8.78 -2.67
N GLN A 148 -12.37 8.34 -1.71
CA GLN A 148 -12.58 8.43 -0.27
C GLN A 148 -11.26 8.87 0.38
N GLY A 149 -11.03 10.17 0.46
CA GLY A 149 -9.76 10.78 0.81
C GLY A 149 -8.64 10.31 -0.12
N ASN A 150 -7.65 9.62 0.45
CA ASN A 150 -6.53 9.01 -0.27
C ASN A 150 -6.80 7.60 -0.79
N THR A 151 -8.06 7.17 -0.84
CA THR A 151 -8.43 5.82 -1.28
C THR A 151 -9.33 5.87 -2.50
N LEU A 152 -9.04 5.01 -3.47
CA LEU A 152 -9.90 4.68 -4.58
C LEU A 152 -10.54 3.31 -4.30
N LEU A 153 -11.87 3.24 -4.30
CA LEU A 153 -12.63 1.99 -4.35
C LEU A 153 -13.26 1.87 -5.72
N SER A 154 -12.97 0.78 -6.42
CA SER A 154 -13.50 0.51 -7.75
C SER A 154 -14.38 -0.73 -7.73
N PHE A 155 -15.61 -0.58 -8.21
CA PHE A 155 -16.61 -1.62 -8.27
C PHE A 155 -16.87 -2.01 -9.72
N ASP A 156 -17.13 -3.29 -9.98
CA ASP A 156 -17.63 -3.72 -11.28
C ASP A 156 -19.06 -3.23 -11.53
N VAL A 157 -19.58 -3.48 -12.73
CA VAL A 157 -20.95 -3.12 -13.12
C VAL A 157 -22.04 -3.80 -12.28
N ASN A 158 -21.71 -4.89 -11.57
CA ASN A 158 -22.62 -5.61 -10.68
C ASN A 158 -22.57 -5.08 -9.24
N GLY A 159 -21.74 -4.09 -8.96
CA GLY A 159 -21.59 -3.47 -7.64
C GLY A 159 -20.69 -4.24 -6.68
N SER A 160 -19.92 -5.22 -7.16
CA SER A 160 -18.91 -5.94 -6.38
C SER A 160 -17.56 -5.24 -6.48
N ILE A 161 -16.77 -5.24 -5.40
CA ILE A 161 -15.43 -4.63 -5.43
C ILE A 161 -14.55 -5.34 -6.47
N ALA A 162 -13.99 -4.57 -7.39
CA ALA A 162 -13.01 -5.04 -8.37
C ALA A 162 -11.59 -4.86 -7.81
N TYR A 163 -11.31 -3.66 -7.28
CA TYR A 163 -10.05 -3.38 -6.59
C TYR A 163 -10.19 -2.18 -5.65
N VAL A 164 -9.24 -2.08 -4.72
CA VAL A 164 -9.08 -0.91 -3.84
C VAL A 164 -7.63 -0.48 -3.88
N ALA A 165 -7.38 0.83 -3.92
CA ALA A 165 -6.04 1.39 -3.93
C ALA A 165 -5.92 2.54 -2.93
N GLN A 166 -4.85 2.51 -2.13
CA GLN A 166 -4.39 3.72 -1.46
C GLN A 166 -3.44 4.47 -2.39
N LEU A 167 -3.72 5.76 -2.60
CA LEU A 167 -3.04 6.61 -3.55
C LEU A 167 -2.28 7.74 -2.86
N HIS A 168 -1.16 8.14 -3.44
CA HIS A 168 -0.45 9.34 -3.01
C HIS A 168 -1.32 10.59 -3.27
N PRO A 169 -1.26 11.64 -2.42
CA PRO A 169 -2.07 12.86 -2.59
C PRO A 169 -2.04 13.50 -3.99
N GLU A 170 -0.88 13.58 -4.64
CA GLU A 170 -0.80 14.09 -6.02
C GLU A 170 -1.61 13.25 -7.04
N ASP A 171 -1.72 11.94 -6.85
CA ASP A 171 -2.50 11.08 -7.75
C ASP A 171 -4.01 11.32 -7.55
N ILE A 172 -4.42 11.65 -6.32
CA ILE A 172 -5.78 12.10 -6.01
C ILE A 172 -6.07 13.45 -6.67
N LYS A 173 -5.15 14.42 -6.55
CA LYS A 173 -5.31 15.73 -7.20
C LYS A 173 -5.48 15.60 -8.71
N GLU A 174 -4.72 14.72 -9.33
CA GLU A 174 -4.85 14.44 -10.77
C GLU A 174 -6.23 13.86 -11.12
N ILE A 175 -6.73 12.91 -10.34
CA ILE A 175 -8.08 12.34 -10.53
C ILE A 175 -9.15 13.42 -10.37
N LEU A 176 -9.08 14.21 -9.30
CA LEU A 176 -10.04 15.30 -9.06
C LEU A 176 -10.03 16.31 -10.20
N ARG A 177 -8.87 16.74 -10.70
CA ARG A 177 -8.77 17.65 -11.85
C ARG A 177 -9.44 17.08 -13.12
N LYS A 178 -9.45 15.77 -13.27
CA LYS A 178 -9.98 15.11 -14.46
C LYS A 178 -11.48 14.84 -14.39
N PHE A 179 -12.05 14.70 -13.20
CA PHE A 179 -13.38 14.14 -13.02
C PHE A 179 -14.30 14.92 -12.06
N ALA A 180 -13.79 15.84 -11.23
CA ALA A 180 -14.61 16.72 -10.41
C ALA A 180 -15.03 17.93 -11.26
N PHE A 181 -16.18 17.82 -11.92
CA PHE A 181 -16.84 18.91 -12.63
C PHE A 181 -18.08 19.36 -11.84
#